data_AF-A0A512UJY0-F1
#
_entry.id   AF-A0A512UJY0-F1
#
_cell.length_a   1.000
_cell.length_b   1.000
_cell.length_c   1.000
_cell.angle_alpha   90.00
_cell.angle_beta   90.00
_cell.angle_gamma   90.00
#
_symmetry.space_group_name_H-M   'P 1'
#
loop_
_entity.id
_entity.type
_entity.pdbx_description
1 polymer ?
#
loop_
_entity_poly.entity_id
_entity_poly.type
_entity_poly.pdbx_seq_one_letter_code
_entity_poly.pdbx_strand_id
1 'polypeptide(L)'
;MPPHSSRILQPLDVCCFSPLKGAYKNMIQSKSDDGVRTIHKEEFLRAYIAARPTAFTKKTIFKSFSTTGIVPFNPRRVIESLKKQKKSPPPAVVEDLTYSPKTPEDRKSARRLLDAIQTAVVTGGEHTAEDTMRLVNMFAKGYEKARIQLDFTLVDNKRLLEIEETRKRKRSQTRRQIKNGGSLTAAEANKIFSARPQRQNPQNGHVTDPSIALSEPIARNLRRYGICKIPGHRRETCTEGIGKVKT
;
A
#
# COMPACT_ATOMS: atom_id res chain seq x y z
N MET A 1 -28.47 -22.97 17.12
CA MET A 1 -28.17 -23.11 15.68
C MET A 1 -27.39 -24.40 15.49
N PRO A 2 -27.70 -25.26 14.50
CA PRO A 2 -26.98 -26.52 14.28
C PRO A 2 -25.47 -26.30 14.08
N PRO A 3 -24.61 -27.26 14.45
CA PRO A 3 -23.18 -27.20 14.13
C PRO A 3 -22.93 -26.98 12.63
N HIS A 4 -21.84 -26.29 12.28
CA HIS A 4 -21.40 -26.03 10.89
C HIS A 4 -22.40 -25.32 9.96
N SER A 5 -23.46 -24.72 10.50
CA SER A 5 -24.49 -24.03 9.70
C SER A 5 -24.35 -22.51 9.66
N SER A 6 -23.34 -21.93 10.32
CA SER A 6 -23.14 -20.47 10.40
C SER A 6 -23.09 -19.81 9.02
N ARG A 7 -22.29 -20.37 8.11
CA ARG A 7 -22.10 -19.89 6.73
C ARG A 7 -23.40 -19.77 5.93
N ILE A 8 -24.46 -20.48 6.32
CA ILE A 8 -25.72 -20.56 5.56
C ILE A 8 -26.86 -19.86 6.30
N LEU A 9 -26.86 -19.93 7.63
CA LEU A 9 -27.94 -19.39 8.47
C LEU A 9 -27.65 -17.99 8.99
N GLN A 10 -26.39 -17.55 9.05
CA GLN A 10 -26.05 -16.23 9.58
C GLN A 10 -26.06 -15.18 8.47
N PRO A 11 -26.92 -14.14 8.57
CA PRO A 11 -27.04 -13.12 7.53
C PRO A 11 -25.70 -12.43 7.21
N LEU A 12 -24.88 -12.21 8.24
CA LEU A 12 -23.56 -11.60 8.08
C LEU A 12 -22.63 -12.42 7.17
N ASP A 13 -22.57 -13.72 7.38
CA ASP A 13 -21.73 -14.64 6.60
C ASP A 13 -22.19 -14.76 5.15
N VAL A 14 -23.51 -14.75 4.93
CA VAL A 14 -24.11 -14.97 3.60
C VAL A 14 -23.95 -13.77 2.66
N CYS A 15 -24.00 -12.54 3.18
CA CYS A 15 -24.08 -11.35 2.32
C CYS A 15 -23.15 -10.19 2.73
N CYS A 16 -22.84 -9.99 4.00
CA CYS A 16 -22.11 -8.80 4.44
C CYS A 16 -20.59 -8.99 4.41
N PHE A 17 -20.09 -10.13 4.85
CA PHE A 17 -18.63 -10.34 4.97
C PHE A 17 -17.92 -10.52 3.63
N SER A 18 -18.60 -11.02 2.60
CA SER A 18 -17.98 -11.17 1.28
C SER A 18 -17.64 -9.81 0.63
N PRO A 19 -18.57 -8.84 0.51
CA PRO A 19 -18.26 -7.49 0.05
C PRO A 19 -17.22 -6.78 0.93
N LEU A 20 -17.32 -6.93 2.26
CA LEU A 20 -16.36 -6.34 3.19
C LEU A 20 -14.94 -6.83 2.94
N LYS A 21 -14.79 -8.16 2.81
CA LYS A 21 -13.51 -8.80 2.51
C LYS A 21 -12.98 -8.35 1.14
N GLY A 22 -13.84 -8.23 0.14
CA GLY A 22 -13.48 -7.73 -1.18
C GLY A 22 -12.95 -6.30 -1.15
N ALA A 23 -13.72 -5.38 -0.55
CA ALA A 23 -13.33 -3.97 -0.43
C ALA A 23 -12.01 -3.82 0.36
N TYR A 24 -11.89 -4.51 1.51
CA TYR A 24 -10.65 -4.51 2.29
C TYR A 24 -9.48 -5.06 1.47
N LYS A 25 -9.66 -6.20 0.78
CA LYS A 25 -8.60 -6.80 -0.05
C LYS A 25 -8.11 -5.81 -1.12
N ASN A 26 -9.02 -5.11 -1.80
CA ASN A 26 -8.66 -4.12 -2.82
C ASN A 26 -7.83 -2.98 -2.23
N MET A 27 -8.20 -2.50 -1.05
CA MET A 27 -7.43 -1.46 -0.34
C MET A 27 -6.04 -1.93 0.07
N ILE A 28 -5.90 -3.17 0.53
CA ILE A 28 -4.59 -3.72 0.90
C ILE A 28 -3.74 -4.00 -0.35
N GLN A 29 -4.34 -4.48 -1.44
CA GLN A 29 -3.64 -4.71 -2.69
C GLN A 29 -3.05 -3.41 -3.24
N SER A 30 -3.84 -2.34 -3.31
CA SER A 30 -3.37 -1.02 -3.74
C SER A 30 -2.17 -0.52 -2.92
N LYS A 31 -2.13 -0.81 -1.62
CA LYS A 31 -0.98 -0.49 -0.76
C LYS A 31 0.21 -1.41 -0.95
N SER A 32 -0.03 -2.68 -1.23
CA SER A 32 1.02 -3.63 -1.58
C SER A 32 1.70 -3.22 -2.87
N ASP A 33 0.94 -2.76 -3.86
CA ASP A 33 1.44 -2.25 -5.14
C ASP A 33 2.32 -1.00 -4.91
N ASP A 34 2.04 -0.22 -3.87
CA ASP A 34 2.88 0.91 -3.38
C ASP A 34 4.12 0.48 -2.57
N GLY A 35 4.41 -0.81 -2.51
CA GLY A 35 5.54 -1.36 -1.77
C GLY A 35 5.36 -1.36 -0.24
N VAL A 36 4.14 -1.26 0.28
CA VAL A 36 3.86 -1.44 1.72
C VAL A 36 3.82 -2.93 2.05
N ARG A 37 4.86 -3.43 2.74
CA ARG A 37 4.99 -4.86 3.10
C ARG A 37 4.27 -5.26 4.38
N THR A 38 4.00 -4.32 5.29
CA THR A 38 3.43 -4.62 6.61
C THR A 38 2.25 -3.70 6.90
N ILE A 39 1.10 -4.31 7.20
CA ILE A 39 -0.09 -3.61 7.66
C ILE A 39 -0.11 -3.63 9.19
N HIS A 40 0.01 -2.46 9.80
CA HIS A 40 -0.09 -2.33 11.26
C HIS A 40 -1.56 -2.29 11.72
N LYS A 41 -1.81 -2.52 13.02
CA LYS A 41 -3.15 -2.55 13.61
C LYS A 41 -3.98 -1.30 13.31
N GLU A 42 -3.36 -0.12 13.38
CA GLU A 42 -4.03 1.15 13.03
C GLU A 42 -4.47 1.18 11.56
N GLU A 43 -3.63 0.66 10.68
CA GLU A 43 -3.87 0.64 9.25
C GLU A 43 -4.96 -0.38 8.86
N PHE A 44 -4.96 -1.53 9.54
CA PHE A 44 -6.07 -2.48 9.50
C PHE A 44 -7.38 -1.81 9.90
N LEU A 45 -7.42 -1.10 11.04
CA LEU A 45 -8.63 -0.44 11.54
C LEU A 45 -9.12 0.65 10.57
N ARG A 46 -8.22 1.49 10.05
CA ARG A 46 -8.57 2.51 9.06
C ARG A 46 -9.16 1.89 7.80
N ALA A 47 -8.53 0.84 7.26
CA ALA A 47 -9.02 0.14 6.07
C ALA A 47 -10.36 -0.56 6.34
N TYR A 48 -10.53 -1.18 7.52
CA TYR A 48 -11.79 -1.80 7.92
C TYR A 48 -12.93 -0.77 8.02
N ILE A 49 -12.69 0.37 8.68
CA ILE A 49 -13.69 1.45 8.82
C ILE A 49 -14.10 1.97 7.44
N ALA A 50 -13.14 2.19 6.55
CA ALA A 50 -13.40 2.65 5.19
C ALA A 50 -14.13 1.59 4.33
N ALA A 51 -13.84 0.31 4.51
CA ALA A 51 -14.51 -0.79 3.79
C ALA A 51 -15.92 -1.08 4.34
N ARG A 52 -16.18 -0.81 5.62
CA ARG A 52 -17.46 -1.09 6.27
C ARG A 52 -18.70 -0.54 5.54
N PRO A 53 -18.76 0.73 5.09
CA PRO A 53 -19.95 1.27 4.41
C PRO A 53 -20.26 0.58 3.07
N THR A 54 -19.27 -0.01 2.40
CA THR A 54 -19.52 -0.73 1.12
C THR A 54 -20.25 -2.05 1.34
N ALA A 55 -20.05 -2.67 2.50
CA ALA A 55 -20.64 -3.94 2.87
C ALA A 55 -21.99 -3.79 3.60
N PHE A 56 -22.04 -2.89 4.58
CA PHE A 56 -23.18 -2.75 5.49
C PHE A 56 -24.18 -1.70 5.01
N THR A 57 -24.66 -1.85 3.78
CA THR A 57 -25.74 -1.01 3.23
C THR A 57 -27.10 -1.56 3.65
N LYS A 58 -28.14 -0.71 3.68
CA LYS A 58 -29.53 -1.16 3.91
C LYS A 58 -29.90 -2.32 2.98
N LYS A 59 -29.56 -2.20 1.69
CA LYS A 59 -29.80 -3.23 0.67
C LYS A 59 -29.12 -4.55 1.01
N THR A 60 -27.84 -4.53 1.38
CA THR A 60 -27.09 -5.75 1.75
C THR A 60 -27.67 -6.40 3.00
N ILE A 61 -28.06 -5.59 3.99
CA ILE A 61 -28.66 -6.07 5.23
C ILE A 61 -30.03 -6.71 4.95
N PHE A 62 -30.95 -6.04 4.26
CA PHE A 62 -32.25 -6.65 3.94
C PHE A 62 -32.10 -7.91 3.08
N LYS A 63 -31.19 -7.88 2.10
CA LYS A 63 -30.89 -9.06 1.28
C LYS A 63 -30.33 -10.21 2.12
N SER A 64 -29.52 -9.93 3.14
CA SER A 64 -28.93 -10.96 3.97
C SER A 64 -29.98 -11.74 4.77
N PHE A 65 -30.90 -11.04 5.43
CA PHE A 65 -32.02 -11.65 6.17
C PHE A 65 -33.01 -12.39 5.26
N SER A 66 -33.25 -11.84 4.06
CA SER A 66 -34.11 -12.50 3.06
C SER A 66 -33.45 -13.77 2.52
N THR A 67 -32.13 -13.76 2.30
CA THR A 67 -31.39 -14.91 1.74
C THR A 67 -31.29 -16.05 2.75
N THR A 68 -31.10 -15.74 4.04
CA THR A 68 -31.13 -16.75 5.11
C THR A 68 -32.54 -17.24 5.46
N GLY A 69 -33.57 -16.66 4.83
CA GLY A 69 -34.96 -17.03 5.10
C GLY A 69 -35.41 -16.69 6.52
N ILE A 70 -34.80 -15.69 7.16
CA ILE A 70 -35.20 -15.22 8.49
C ILE A 70 -36.29 -14.15 8.36
N VAL A 71 -36.14 -13.21 7.41
CA VAL A 71 -37.11 -12.13 7.19
C VAL A 71 -37.41 -11.98 5.69
N PRO A 72 -38.64 -12.30 5.23
CA PRO A 72 -39.66 -13.05 5.96
C PRO A 72 -39.18 -14.49 6.25
N PHE A 73 -39.78 -15.13 7.26
CA PHE A 73 -39.42 -16.49 7.64
C PHE A 73 -39.76 -17.48 6.53
N ASN A 74 -38.75 -18.09 5.91
CA ASN A 74 -38.90 -19.08 4.85
C ASN A 74 -37.70 -20.05 4.82
N PRO A 75 -37.80 -21.18 5.54
CA PRO A 75 -36.74 -22.19 5.59
C PRO A 75 -36.41 -22.84 4.25
N ARG A 76 -37.35 -22.88 3.29
CA ARG A 76 -37.13 -23.52 1.98
C ARG A 76 -35.99 -22.87 1.20
N ARG A 77 -35.80 -21.54 1.34
CA ARG A 77 -34.69 -20.81 0.70
C ARG A 77 -33.33 -21.38 1.06
N VAL A 78 -33.13 -21.70 2.34
CA VAL A 78 -31.87 -22.28 2.81
C VAL A 78 -31.72 -23.71 2.30
N ILE A 79 -32.78 -24.53 2.40
CA ILE A 79 -32.77 -25.93 1.96
C ILE A 79 -32.46 -26.06 0.46
N GLU A 80 -33.03 -25.18 -0.37
CA GLU A 80 -32.76 -25.16 -1.82
C GLU A 80 -31.33 -24.74 -2.13
N SER A 81 -30.77 -23.79 -1.37
CA SER A 81 -29.39 -23.32 -1.58
C SER A 81 -28.34 -24.42 -1.33
N LEU A 82 -28.63 -25.36 -0.42
CA LEU A 82 -27.76 -26.49 -0.10
C LEU A 82 -27.65 -27.50 -1.24
N LYS A 83 -28.67 -27.61 -2.10
CA LYS A 83 -28.70 -28.55 -3.22
C LYS A 83 -27.85 -28.11 -4.41
N LYS A 84 -27.41 -26.84 -4.45
CA LYS A 84 -26.66 -26.28 -5.58
C LYS A 84 -25.15 -26.51 -5.38
N GLN A 85 -24.58 -27.50 -6.06
CA GLN A 85 -23.12 -27.65 -6.16
C GLN A 85 -22.51 -26.50 -6.99
N LYS A 86 -21.38 -25.96 -6.55
CA LYS A 86 -20.63 -24.93 -7.29
C LYS A 86 -19.81 -25.59 -8.41
N LYS A 87 -20.18 -25.36 -9.67
CA LYS A 87 -19.30 -25.62 -10.81
C LYS A 87 -18.23 -24.51 -10.89
N SER A 88 -16.97 -24.89 -11.07
CA SER A 88 -15.89 -23.92 -11.31
C SER A 88 -15.98 -23.41 -12.76
N PRO A 89 -15.81 -22.10 -13.02
CA PRO A 89 -15.71 -21.61 -14.38
C PRO A 89 -14.42 -22.09 -15.05
N PRO A 90 -14.40 -22.32 -16.37
CA PRO A 90 -13.18 -22.61 -17.12
C PRO A 90 -12.22 -21.41 -17.12
N PRO A 91 -10.90 -21.62 -17.22
CA PRO A 91 -9.92 -20.54 -17.33
C PRO A 91 -10.15 -19.74 -18.63
N ALA A 92 -10.10 -18.41 -18.51
CA ALA A 92 -10.14 -17.51 -19.66
C ALA A 92 -8.84 -17.61 -20.46
N VAL A 93 -8.97 -17.88 -21.77
CA VAL A 93 -7.88 -17.79 -22.74
C VAL A 93 -7.66 -16.31 -23.03
N VAL A 94 -6.47 -15.82 -22.74
CA VAL A 94 -6.02 -14.47 -23.12
C VAL A 94 -5.32 -14.58 -24.47
N GLU A 95 -5.96 -14.07 -25.52
CA GLU A 95 -5.35 -13.91 -26.83
C GLU A 95 -4.40 -12.71 -26.81
N ASP A 96 -3.13 -13.01 -27.12
CA ASP A 96 -2.05 -12.05 -27.26
C ASP A 96 -2.22 -11.30 -28.59
N LEU A 97 -2.78 -10.09 -28.53
CA LEU A 97 -2.92 -9.23 -29.69
C LEU A 97 -1.57 -8.62 -30.06
N THR A 98 -0.91 -9.34 -30.95
CA THR A 98 0.11 -8.91 -31.92
C THR A 98 0.32 -7.39 -32.05
N TYR A 99 1.57 -7.04 -31.74
CA TYR A 99 2.25 -5.76 -31.82
C TYR A 99 2.07 -4.98 -33.15
N SER A 100 1.91 -3.66 -33.03
CA SER A 100 1.72 -2.66 -34.10
C SER A 100 2.84 -1.59 -34.01
N PRO A 101 3.18 -0.82 -35.08
CA PRO A 101 4.53 -0.31 -35.32
C PRO A 101 5.02 0.69 -34.27
N LYS A 102 6.33 0.61 -33.99
CA LYS A 102 7.05 1.33 -32.92
C LYS A 102 7.00 2.85 -33.10
N THR A 103 6.11 3.49 -32.33
CA THR A 103 6.26 4.90 -31.95
C THR A 103 7.67 5.10 -31.36
N PRO A 104 8.40 6.19 -31.66
CA PRO A 104 9.71 6.43 -31.06
C PRO A 104 9.64 6.37 -29.54
N GLU A 105 10.40 5.46 -28.92
CA GLU A 105 10.35 5.25 -27.46
C GLU A 105 11.47 5.96 -26.71
N ASP A 106 12.47 6.46 -27.44
CA ASP A 106 13.66 7.10 -26.88
C ASP A 106 13.98 8.44 -27.53
N ARG A 107 14.68 9.29 -26.77
CA ARG A 107 15.00 10.67 -27.16
C ARG A 107 15.78 10.75 -28.48
N LYS A 108 16.65 9.78 -28.77
CA LYS A 108 17.46 9.77 -30.00
C LYS A 108 16.57 9.49 -31.23
N SER A 109 15.68 8.50 -31.16
CA SER A 109 14.76 8.21 -32.27
C SER A 109 13.74 9.34 -32.49
N ALA A 110 13.26 9.98 -31.42
CA ALA A 110 12.42 11.17 -31.54
C ALA A 110 13.16 12.35 -32.23
N ARG A 111 14.45 12.53 -31.94
CA ARG A 111 15.28 13.55 -32.60
C ARG A 111 15.48 13.25 -34.08
N ARG A 112 15.81 12.00 -34.42
CA ARG A 112 15.92 11.55 -35.83
C ARG A 112 14.62 11.76 -36.61
N LEU A 113 13.47 11.50 -35.98
CA LEU A 113 12.17 11.75 -36.60
C LEU A 113 11.95 13.26 -36.85
N LEU A 114 12.28 14.11 -35.88
CA LEU A 114 12.20 15.56 -36.05
C LEU A 114 13.10 16.03 -37.20
N ASP A 115 14.35 15.55 -37.25
CA ASP A 115 15.29 15.87 -38.30
C ASP A 115 14.76 15.42 -39.67
N ALA A 116 14.14 14.23 -39.75
CA ALA A 116 13.50 13.71 -40.97
C ALA A 116 12.27 14.52 -41.44
N ILE A 117 11.44 15.02 -40.50
CA ILE A 117 10.35 15.94 -40.81
C ILE A 117 10.93 17.26 -41.37
N GLN A 118 11.99 17.76 -40.74
CA GLN A 118 12.62 19.01 -41.13
C GLN A 118 13.28 18.90 -42.51
N THR A 119 13.97 17.80 -42.81
CA THR A 119 14.50 17.55 -44.17
C THR A 119 13.38 17.38 -45.19
N ALA A 120 12.30 16.66 -44.86
CA ALA A 120 11.16 16.51 -45.78
C ALA A 120 10.49 17.85 -46.13
N VAL A 121 10.39 18.77 -45.17
CA VAL A 121 9.76 20.10 -45.35
C VAL A 121 10.69 21.10 -46.03
N VAL A 122 11.99 21.09 -45.71
CA VAL A 122 12.95 22.11 -46.18
C VAL A 122 13.54 21.79 -47.55
N THR A 123 13.81 20.52 -47.83
CA THR A 123 14.55 20.13 -49.05
C THR A 123 13.64 19.82 -50.24
N GLY A 124 12.32 19.78 -50.06
CA GLY A 124 11.32 19.74 -51.15
C GLY A 124 11.47 18.61 -52.18
N GLY A 125 12.28 17.58 -51.94
CA GLY A 125 12.85 16.77 -53.04
C GLY A 125 12.74 15.25 -52.98
N GLU A 126 12.42 14.60 -51.86
CA GLU A 126 12.48 13.11 -51.79
C GLU A 126 11.26 12.43 -51.18
N HIS A 127 10.40 13.16 -50.45
CA HIS A 127 9.26 12.59 -49.74
C HIS A 127 7.94 13.09 -50.33
N THR A 128 7.00 12.17 -50.55
CA THR A 128 5.64 12.54 -50.98
C THR A 128 4.92 13.26 -49.84
N ALA A 129 3.88 14.05 -50.15
CA ALA A 129 3.05 14.69 -49.14
C ALA A 129 2.45 13.67 -48.13
N GLU A 130 2.18 12.44 -48.58
CA GLU A 130 1.75 11.33 -47.72
C GLU A 130 2.84 10.90 -46.74
N ASP A 131 4.10 10.83 -47.17
CA ASP A 131 5.23 10.48 -46.31
C ASP A 131 5.49 11.56 -45.25
N THR A 132 5.41 12.84 -45.62
CA THR A 132 5.53 13.94 -44.65
C THR A 132 4.41 13.89 -43.62
N MET A 133 3.16 13.64 -44.05
CA MET A 133 2.01 13.51 -43.16
C MET A 133 2.14 12.29 -42.23
N ARG A 134 2.72 11.19 -42.70
CA ARG A 134 3.03 10.02 -41.86
C ARG A 134 4.04 10.36 -40.76
N LEU A 135 5.10 11.08 -41.08
CA LEU A 135 6.12 11.48 -40.09
C LEU A 135 5.54 12.43 -39.04
N VAL A 136 4.73 13.42 -39.47
CA VAL A 136 4.02 14.33 -38.55
C VAL A 136 3.06 13.58 -37.63
N ASN A 137 2.27 12.64 -38.16
CA ASN A 137 1.37 11.80 -37.34
C ASN A 137 2.15 10.93 -36.35
N MET A 138 3.31 10.40 -36.75
CA MET A 138 4.17 9.62 -35.86
C MET A 138 4.72 10.49 -34.72
N PHE A 139 5.10 11.73 -35.00
CA PHE A 139 5.55 12.68 -33.99
C PHE A 139 4.43 13.07 -33.04
N ALA A 140 3.24 13.39 -33.57
CA ALA A 140 2.05 13.72 -32.77
C ALA A 140 1.68 12.58 -31.81
N LYS A 141 1.61 11.34 -32.30
CA LYS A 141 1.37 10.15 -31.46
C LYS A 141 2.46 9.95 -30.41
N GLY A 142 3.72 10.21 -30.75
CA GLY A 142 4.84 10.16 -29.81
C GLY A 142 4.71 11.19 -28.69
N TYR A 143 4.33 12.43 -29.04
CA TYR A 143 4.07 13.49 -28.07
C TYR A 143 2.90 13.15 -27.14
N GLU A 144 1.80 12.64 -27.68
CA GLU A 144 0.64 12.19 -26.88
C GLU A 144 1.04 11.09 -25.89
N LYS A 145 1.76 10.05 -26.35
CA LYS A 145 2.26 8.97 -25.48
C LYS A 145 3.17 9.52 -24.38
N ALA A 146 4.12 10.39 -24.72
CA ALA A 146 5.04 11.00 -23.77
C ALA A 146 4.32 11.88 -22.74
N ARG A 147 3.30 12.64 -23.18
CA ARG A 147 2.48 13.48 -22.32
C ARG A 147 1.69 12.66 -21.30
N ILE A 148 1.05 11.58 -21.76
CA ILE A 148 0.32 10.62 -20.91
C ILE A 148 1.27 9.98 -19.89
N GLN A 149 2.43 9.52 -20.34
CA GLN A 149 3.44 8.92 -19.46
C GLN A 149 3.96 9.92 -18.42
N LEU A 150 4.15 11.18 -18.79
CA LEU A 150 4.51 12.24 -17.86
C LEU A 150 3.40 12.49 -16.83
N ASP A 151 2.13 12.52 -17.24
CA ASP A 151 1.00 12.68 -16.31
C ASP A 151 0.94 11.53 -15.30
N PHE A 152 1.08 10.27 -15.75
CA PHE A 152 1.19 9.12 -14.84
C PHE A 152 2.36 9.26 -13.88
N THR A 153 3.55 9.61 -14.39
CA THR A 153 4.75 9.79 -13.58
C THR A 153 4.58 10.88 -12.52
N LEU A 154 3.91 11.99 -12.87
CA LEU A 154 3.62 13.09 -11.95
C LEU A 154 2.64 12.65 -10.84
N VAL A 155 1.60 11.90 -11.19
CA VAL A 155 0.65 11.35 -10.23
C VAL A 155 1.34 10.35 -9.29
N ASP A 156 2.15 9.44 -9.83
CA ASP A 156 2.90 8.45 -9.05
C ASP A 156 3.93 9.11 -8.13
N ASN A 157 4.65 10.13 -8.62
CA ASN A 157 5.59 10.90 -7.79
C ASN A 157 4.89 11.58 -6.61
N LYS A 158 3.73 12.21 -6.83
CA LYS A 158 2.93 12.79 -5.73
C LYS A 158 2.55 11.71 -4.71
N ARG A 159 2.03 10.57 -5.17
CA ARG A 159 1.65 9.44 -4.32
C ARG A 159 2.85 8.91 -3.50
N LEU A 160 4.03 8.80 -4.13
CA LEU A 160 5.25 8.34 -3.47
C LEU A 160 5.74 9.30 -2.38
N LEU A 161 5.64 10.62 -2.61
CA LEU A 161 5.97 11.62 -1.59
C LEU A 161 5.05 11.52 -0.38
N GLU A 162 3.73 11.34 -0.58
CA GLU A 162 2.77 11.13 0.51
C GLU A 162 3.08 9.85 1.31
N ILE A 163 3.45 8.77 0.62
CA ILE A 163 3.87 7.52 1.26
C ILE A 163 5.15 7.72 2.07
N GLU A 164 6.13 8.48 1.55
CA GLU A 164 7.37 8.75 2.27
C GLU A 164 7.12 9.61 3.52
N GLU A 165 6.30 10.65 3.42
CA GLU A 165 5.89 11.47 4.56
C GLU A 165 5.22 10.65 5.66
N THR A 166 4.27 9.78 5.28
CA THR A 166 3.60 8.93 6.26
C THR A 166 4.58 7.95 6.92
N ARG A 167 5.57 7.43 6.18
CA ARG A 167 6.67 6.61 6.74
C ARG A 167 7.53 7.42 7.71
N LYS A 168 7.91 8.67 7.37
CA LYS A 168 8.66 9.58 8.26
C LYS A 168 7.88 9.85 9.55
N ARG A 169 6.58 10.18 9.45
CA ARG A 169 5.69 10.38 10.61
C ARG A 169 5.59 9.11 11.48
N LYS A 170 5.45 7.92 10.88
CA LYS A 170 5.43 6.64 11.62
C LYS A 170 6.75 6.36 12.36
N ARG A 171 7.90 6.73 11.77
CA ARG A 171 9.23 6.57 12.40
C ARG A 171 9.45 7.53 13.56
N SER A 172 8.91 8.75 13.49
CA SER A 172 9.05 9.75 14.57
C SER A 172 8.11 9.51 15.75
N GLN A 173 7.02 8.74 15.56
CA GLN A 173 6.09 8.39 16.62
C GLN A 173 6.71 7.45 17.67
N THR A 174 6.55 7.81 18.94
CA THR A 174 7.07 7.04 20.06
C THR A 174 6.12 5.88 20.42
N ARG A 175 6.64 4.64 20.43
CA ARG A 175 5.92 3.43 20.86
C ARG A 175 6.05 3.14 22.37
N ARG A 176 5.98 4.16 23.21
CA ARG A 176 6.03 3.97 24.67
C ARG A 176 4.78 3.23 25.12
N GLN A 177 4.98 2.12 25.81
CA GLN A 177 3.90 1.36 26.44
C GLN A 177 3.27 2.21 27.55
N ILE A 178 1.94 2.25 27.60
CA ILE A 178 1.21 2.88 28.70
C ILE A 178 1.40 1.97 29.91
N LYS A 179 1.95 2.52 31.01
CA LYS A 179 2.36 1.74 32.18
C LYS A 179 1.17 1.21 33.01
N ASN A 180 0.00 1.82 32.88
CA ASN A 180 -1.17 1.40 33.63
C ASN A 180 -1.80 0.18 32.94
N GLY A 181 -1.59 -1.00 33.52
CA GLY A 181 -2.31 -2.20 33.09
C GLY A 181 -3.78 -2.12 33.48
N GLY A 182 -4.68 -2.34 32.52
CA GLY A 182 -6.13 -2.29 32.71
C GLY A 182 -6.89 -1.97 31.43
N SER A 183 -8.23 -2.08 31.46
CA SER A 183 -9.10 -1.59 30.39
C SER A 183 -9.18 -0.07 30.45
N LEU A 184 -8.77 0.60 29.38
CA LEU A 184 -8.85 2.06 29.26
C LEU A 184 -10.14 2.43 28.51
N THR A 185 -10.91 3.37 29.04
CA THR A 185 -12.07 3.92 28.31
C THR A 185 -11.61 4.85 27.19
N ALA A 186 -12.45 5.07 26.17
CA ALA A 186 -12.13 5.95 25.05
C ALA A 186 -11.85 7.40 25.51
N ALA A 187 -12.58 7.87 26.54
CA ALA A 187 -12.39 9.21 27.09
C ALA A 187 -11.02 9.36 27.77
N GLU A 188 -10.59 8.36 28.55
CA GLU A 188 -9.27 8.33 29.19
C GLU A 188 -8.14 8.24 28.15
N ALA A 189 -8.33 7.44 27.09
CA ALA A 189 -7.41 7.35 25.97
C ALA A 189 -7.16 8.72 25.33
N ASN A 190 -8.25 9.46 25.08
CA ASN A 190 -8.19 10.78 24.47
C ASN A 190 -7.48 11.79 25.38
N LYS A 191 -7.73 11.77 26.69
CA LYS A 191 -7.04 12.63 27.67
C LYS A 191 -5.53 12.38 27.72
N ILE A 192 -5.12 11.10 27.69
CA ILE A 192 -3.69 10.74 27.65
C ILE A 192 -3.05 11.20 26.34
N PHE A 193 -3.78 11.10 25.22
CA PHE A 193 -3.31 11.56 23.92
C PHE A 193 -3.17 13.09 23.87
N SER A 194 -4.16 13.83 24.37
CA SER A 194 -4.15 15.31 24.39
C SER A 194 -3.10 15.88 25.33
N ALA A 195 -2.73 15.16 26.40
CA ALA A 195 -1.68 15.56 27.32
C ALA A 195 -0.25 15.31 26.80
N ARG A 196 -0.07 14.72 25.59
CA ARG A 196 1.25 14.53 25.00
C ARG A 196 1.80 15.86 24.47
N PRO A 197 3.01 16.29 24.86
CA PRO A 197 3.64 17.45 24.25
C PRO A 197 3.87 17.18 22.76
N GLN A 198 3.36 18.07 21.91
CA GLN A 198 3.63 18.03 20.47
C GLN A 198 5.13 18.25 20.27
N ARG A 199 5.81 17.28 19.64
CA ARG A 199 7.17 17.51 19.16
C ARG A 199 7.07 18.45 17.96
N GLN A 200 7.70 19.62 18.07
CA GLN A 200 7.93 20.47 16.91
C GLN A 200 8.74 19.67 15.87
N ASN A 201 8.26 19.66 14.64
CA ASN A 201 9.02 19.15 13.49
C ASN A 201 10.34 19.94 13.42
N PRO A 202 11.51 19.30 13.31
CA PRO A 202 12.69 20.02 12.87
C PRO A 202 12.39 20.50 11.43
N GLN A 203 12.15 21.79 11.29
CA GLN A 203 11.99 22.44 10.01
C GLN A 203 13.32 22.38 9.24
N ASN A 204 13.22 21.98 7.97
CA ASN A 204 14.05 22.38 6.83
C ASN A 204 15.50 22.82 7.11
N GLY A 205 16.44 21.89 7.00
CA GLY A 205 17.81 22.19 6.61
C GLY A 205 17.92 22.18 5.08
N HIS A 206 17.79 23.36 4.46
CA HIS A 206 18.22 23.59 3.09
C HIS A 206 19.75 23.45 3.06
N VAL A 207 20.29 22.41 2.42
CA VAL A 207 21.74 22.27 2.21
C VAL A 207 22.05 22.87 0.85
N THR A 208 22.57 24.10 0.86
CA THR A 208 23.37 24.63 -0.23
C THR A 208 24.84 24.56 0.15
N ASP A 209 25.59 23.87 -0.71
CA ASP A 209 27.02 23.97 -0.97
C ASP A 209 28.06 23.32 -0.01
N PRO A 210 29.24 22.96 -0.57
CA PRO A 210 29.89 21.68 -0.34
C PRO A 210 31.25 21.90 0.34
N SER A 211 31.32 21.61 1.63
CA SER A 211 32.59 21.54 2.36
C SER A 211 32.39 20.67 3.60
N ILE A 212 32.33 19.35 3.40
CA ILE A 212 32.31 18.40 4.51
C ILE A 212 33.77 18.14 4.91
N ALA A 213 34.23 18.88 5.93
CA ALA A 213 35.29 18.38 6.79
C ALA A 213 34.80 17.08 7.43
N LEU A 214 35.61 16.01 7.36
CA LEU A 214 35.31 14.74 8.01
C LEU A 214 35.19 14.96 9.53
N SER A 215 33.97 15.04 10.04
CA SER A 215 33.71 14.99 11.48
C SER A 215 33.94 13.57 12.00
N GLU A 216 34.62 13.48 13.14
CA GLU A 216 35.11 12.27 13.82
C GLU A 216 34.09 11.13 13.96
N PRO A 217 34.58 9.86 14.04
CA PRO A 217 33.71 8.71 14.15
C PRO A 217 32.92 8.71 15.45
N ILE A 218 31.59 8.56 15.33
CA ILE A 218 30.66 8.38 16.44
C ILE A 218 31.12 7.20 17.30
N ALA A 219 31.60 7.48 18.52
CA ALA A 219 32.00 6.47 19.48
C ALA A 219 30.80 5.57 19.83
N ARG A 220 30.88 4.28 19.48
CA ARG A 220 29.87 3.29 19.86
C ARG A 220 29.99 2.99 21.35
N ASN A 221 28.87 3.04 22.07
CA ASN A 221 28.83 2.64 23.48
C ASN A 221 29.35 1.20 23.66
N LEU A 222 30.26 1.00 24.62
CA LEU A 222 30.84 -0.30 24.95
C LEU A 222 29.76 -1.30 25.40
N ARG A 223 29.90 -2.55 24.96
CA ARG A 223 29.00 -3.65 25.36
C ARG A 223 29.09 -3.87 26.88
N ARG A 224 27.93 -4.10 27.50
CA ARG A 224 27.78 -4.41 28.93
C ARG A 224 27.58 -5.90 29.13
N TYR A 225 28.17 -6.46 30.18
CA TYR A 225 27.89 -7.85 30.56
C TYR A 225 26.49 -7.95 31.20
N GLY A 226 25.69 -8.93 30.78
CA GLY A 226 24.26 -9.00 31.10
C GLY A 226 23.92 -9.19 32.58
N ILE A 227 24.85 -9.69 33.40
CA ILE A 227 24.61 -9.98 34.84
C ILE A 227 24.94 -8.76 35.70
N CYS A 228 26.20 -8.32 35.73
CA CYS A 228 26.60 -7.16 36.55
C CYS A 228 26.35 -5.79 35.88
N LYS A 229 25.99 -5.76 34.59
CA LYS A 229 25.70 -4.54 33.79
C LYS A 229 26.84 -3.53 33.68
N ILE A 230 28.06 -3.88 34.09
CA ILE A 230 29.25 -3.05 33.94
C ILE A 230 29.75 -3.15 32.47
N PRO A 231 30.08 -2.02 31.81
CA PRO A 231 30.62 -2.01 30.45
C PRO A 231 32.08 -2.52 30.41
N GLY A 232 32.51 -3.02 29.26
CA GLY A 232 33.95 -3.19 28.96
C GLY A 232 34.61 -4.50 29.42
N HIS A 233 33.86 -5.47 29.94
CA HIS A 233 34.41 -6.77 30.34
C HIS A 233 33.47 -7.93 29.95
N ARG A 234 33.98 -9.17 29.95
CA ARG A 234 33.24 -10.39 29.60
C ARG A 234 32.99 -11.22 30.86
N ARG A 235 32.16 -12.27 30.73
CA ARG A 235 31.85 -13.21 31.83
C ARG A 235 33.11 -13.68 32.57
N GLU A 236 34.15 -14.04 31.82
CA GLU A 236 35.39 -14.62 32.34
C GLU A 236 36.23 -13.63 33.17
N THR A 237 36.03 -12.33 32.97
CA THR A 237 36.75 -11.26 33.66
C THR A 237 35.86 -10.50 34.65
N CYS A 238 34.66 -11.02 34.95
CA CYS A 238 33.72 -10.41 35.87
C CYS A 238 34.07 -10.73 37.32
N THR A 239 34.56 -9.73 38.05
CA THR A 239 34.96 -9.85 39.46
C THR A 239 33.80 -10.12 40.42
N GLU A 240 32.56 -9.79 40.03
CA GLU A 240 31.35 -10.04 40.83
C GLU A 240 30.70 -11.42 40.62
N GLY A 241 31.32 -12.29 39.79
CA GLY A 241 30.67 -13.47 39.21
C GLY A 241 31.18 -14.84 39.64
N ILE A 242 31.91 -14.97 40.75
CA ILE A 242 32.43 -16.27 41.19
C ILE A 242 31.63 -16.76 42.41
N GLY A 243 30.80 -17.78 42.20
CA GLY A 243 30.31 -18.65 43.27
C GLY A 243 28.80 -18.64 43.54
N LYS A 244 27.99 -19.19 42.62
CA LYS A 244 26.77 -19.94 42.96
C LYS A 244 26.53 -21.06 41.93
N VAL A 245 27.34 -22.11 42.00
CA VAL A 245 26.97 -23.42 41.46
C VAL A 245 26.05 -24.06 42.50
N LYS A 246 24.75 -24.13 42.20
CA LYS A 246 23.80 -24.93 43.00
C LYS A 246 23.90 -26.38 42.51
N THR A 247 24.28 -27.27 43.42
CA THR A 247 23.92 -28.70 43.41
C THR A 247 22.41 -28.85 43.42
#